data_AF-A0A1F4HQ22-F1
#
_entry.id   AF-A0A1F4HQ22-F1
#
_cell.length_a   1.000
_cell.length_b   1.000
_cell.length_c   1.000
_cell.angle_alpha   90.00
_cell.angle_beta   90.00
_cell.angle_gamma   90.00
#
_symmetry.space_group_name_H-M   'P 1'
#
loop_
_entity.id
_entity.type
_entity.pdbx_description
1 polymer ?
#
loop_
_entity_poly.entity_id
_entity_poly.type
_entity_poly.pdbx_seq_one_letter_code
_entity_poly.pdbx_strand_id
1 'polypeptide(L)'
;MTEPRFSPTPGHPGDEPLQLDSLQAQAIVRLLEAAPAVRRRYQFFVWSQSQLQPLVPHQLMVCGSYLRQRRCVVFDTFHSVVLSPEVLDAINDAEGPLAQALTAAWVSGQGQPVSVPLGQLPADAAEHAARLQRELQWTHLVVHGVARPQRPSEIESLFIFGGPSLAGRDAQRLGCLDLLLPQLHRTWQRVVSTEHDLMRPTLRPVEQPRAGPADRTAPRHGITPRECQILRWVRQGNSNQKIAEALLISPLTVKNHVQKILRKLGASNRAQAVAMAMDLGLLADAAPLAERAPAPATP
;
A
#
# COMPACT_ATOMS: atom_id res chain seq x y z
N MET A 1 32.02 39.10 -37.38
CA MET A 1 31.00 38.17 -36.88
C MET A 1 31.51 37.63 -35.56
N THR A 2 30.93 38.11 -34.47
CA THR A 2 31.36 37.81 -33.10
C THR A 2 30.34 36.85 -32.52
N GLU A 3 30.72 35.59 -32.28
CA GLU A 3 29.84 34.63 -31.62
C GLU A 3 29.54 35.08 -30.19
N PRO A 4 28.30 34.95 -29.70
CA PRO A 4 28.00 35.26 -28.31
C PRO A 4 28.54 34.13 -27.43
N ARG A 5 29.53 34.45 -26.59
CA ARG A 5 29.89 33.61 -25.43
C ARG A 5 28.70 33.55 -24.49
N PHE A 6 28.03 32.40 -24.44
CA PHE A 6 27.13 32.06 -23.34
C PHE A 6 27.99 31.87 -22.08
N SER A 7 27.97 32.85 -21.19
CA SER A 7 28.45 32.66 -19.82
C SER A 7 27.40 31.85 -19.06
N PRO A 8 27.73 30.70 -18.46
CA PRO A 8 26.80 30.00 -17.59
C PRO A 8 26.55 30.84 -16.34
N THR A 9 25.28 31.19 -16.11
CA THR A 9 24.79 31.72 -14.84
C THR A 9 25.15 30.73 -13.71
N PRO A 10 25.47 31.18 -12.49
CA PRO A 10 25.72 30.27 -11.37
C PRO A 10 24.46 29.42 -11.14
N GLY A 11 24.60 28.10 -11.26
CA GLY A 11 23.49 27.16 -11.29
C GLY A 11 22.62 27.22 -10.03
N HIS A 12 21.31 27.05 -10.22
CA HIS A 12 20.41 26.77 -9.11
C HIS A 12 20.84 25.46 -8.44
N PRO A 13 20.61 25.27 -7.13
CA PRO A 13 20.91 24.02 -6.41
C PRO A 13 20.09 22.78 -6.88
N GLY A 14 19.56 22.81 -8.11
CA GLY A 14 18.96 21.69 -8.85
C GLY A 14 19.53 21.50 -10.28
N ASP A 15 20.59 22.23 -10.65
CA ASP A 15 21.24 22.11 -11.98
C ASP A 15 22.36 21.06 -12.03
N GLU A 16 22.63 20.35 -10.94
CA GLU A 16 23.58 19.24 -10.98
C GLU A 16 22.96 18.09 -11.80
N PRO A 17 23.58 17.67 -12.90
CA PRO A 17 23.00 16.63 -13.75
C PRO A 17 22.82 15.34 -12.94
N LEU A 18 21.66 14.71 -13.11
CA LEU A 18 21.37 13.41 -12.54
C LEU A 18 22.41 12.39 -13.04
N GLN A 19 23.23 11.87 -12.14
CA GLN A 19 24.25 10.86 -12.42
C GLN A 19 23.74 9.51 -11.94
N LEU A 20 23.35 8.66 -12.89
CA LEU A 20 22.90 7.31 -12.62
C LEU A 20 24.08 6.34 -12.75
N ASP A 21 24.34 5.56 -11.70
CA ASP A 21 25.23 4.42 -11.81
C ASP A 21 24.58 3.28 -12.63
N SER A 22 25.38 2.28 -13.01
CA SER A 22 24.91 1.16 -13.82
C SER A 22 23.80 0.34 -13.15
N LEU A 23 23.79 0.22 -11.82
CA LEU A 23 22.78 -0.52 -11.06
C LEU A 23 21.47 0.26 -11.00
N GLN A 24 21.54 1.58 -10.80
CA GLN A 24 20.40 2.49 -10.81
C GLN A 24 19.75 2.53 -12.20
N ALA A 25 20.54 2.66 -13.26
CA ALA A 25 20.02 2.62 -14.63
C ALA A 25 19.27 1.30 -14.93
N GLN A 26 19.83 0.15 -14.54
CA GLN A 26 19.16 -1.15 -14.69
C GLN A 26 17.90 -1.26 -13.80
N ALA A 27 17.92 -0.72 -12.59
CA ALA A 27 16.76 -0.70 -11.71
C ALA A 27 15.61 0.11 -12.31
N ILE A 28 15.90 1.26 -12.95
CA ILE A 28 14.89 2.08 -13.64
C ILE A 28 14.22 1.29 -14.77
N VAL A 29 15.01 0.61 -15.61
CA VAL A 29 14.46 -0.20 -16.72
C VAL A 29 13.55 -1.31 -16.18
N ARG A 30 14.02 -2.09 -15.19
CA ARG A 30 13.21 -3.17 -14.61
C ARG A 30 11.94 -2.65 -13.92
N LEU A 31 12.02 -1.49 -13.28
CA LEU A 31 10.87 -0.81 -12.69
C LEU A 31 9.82 -0.49 -13.76
N LEU A 32 10.24 0.10 -14.89
CA LEU A 32 9.38 0.46 -16.00
C LEU A 32 8.76 -0.78 -16.67
N GLU A 33 9.54 -1.83 -16.90
CA GLU A 33 9.09 -3.08 -17.53
C GLU A 33 8.07 -3.85 -16.67
N ALA A 34 8.29 -3.91 -15.35
CA ALA A 34 7.41 -4.66 -14.45
C ALA A 34 6.11 -3.91 -14.13
N ALA A 35 6.10 -2.58 -14.26
CA ALA A 35 4.99 -1.77 -13.81
C ALA A 35 3.63 -2.12 -14.46
N PRO A 36 3.50 -2.36 -15.78
CA PRO A 36 2.21 -2.66 -16.42
C PRO A 36 1.46 -3.88 -15.83
N ALA A 37 2.18 -4.83 -15.23
CA ALA A 37 1.60 -6.02 -14.59
C ALA A 37 0.98 -5.73 -13.22
N VAL A 38 1.31 -4.58 -12.60
CA VAL A 38 0.83 -4.19 -11.28
C VAL A 38 -0.59 -3.64 -11.38
N ARG A 39 -1.56 -4.35 -10.78
CA ARG A 39 -2.99 -3.99 -10.78
C ARG A 39 -3.64 -4.05 -9.40
N ARG A 40 -3.06 -4.77 -8.44
CA ARG A 40 -3.59 -4.92 -7.07
C ARG A 40 -2.65 -4.28 -6.06
N ARG A 41 -3.17 -3.89 -4.89
CA ARG A 41 -2.39 -3.27 -3.81
C ARG A 41 -1.18 -4.09 -3.38
N TYR A 42 -1.35 -5.41 -3.24
CA TYR A 42 -0.24 -6.28 -2.84
C TYR A 42 0.85 -6.37 -3.93
N GLN A 43 0.47 -6.31 -5.21
CA GLN A 43 1.42 -6.30 -6.32
C GLN A 43 2.21 -4.98 -6.31
N PHE A 44 1.53 -3.87 -6.00
CA PHE A 44 2.17 -2.57 -5.88
C PHE A 44 3.22 -2.56 -4.76
N PHE A 45 2.89 -3.15 -3.61
CA PHE A 45 3.84 -3.30 -2.50
C PHE A 45 5.06 -4.14 -2.88
N VAL A 46 4.86 -5.33 -3.49
CA VAL A 46 5.98 -6.19 -3.89
C VAL A 46 6.84 -5.53 -4.97
N TRP A 47 6.20 -4.84 -5.91
CA TRP A 47 6.89 -4.09 -6.95
C TRP A 47 7.70 -2.91 -6.38
N SER A 48 7.15 -2.14 -5.44
CA SER A 48 7.90 -1.04 -4.82
C SER A 48 9.07 -1.54 -3.96
N GLN A 49 8.90 -2.65 -3.25
CA GLN A 49 9.96 -3.24 -2.44
C GLN A 49 11.08 -3.90 -3.27
N SER A 50 10.80 -4.33 -4.50
CA SER A 50 11.80 -5.00 -5.36
C SER A 50 12.45 -4.05 -6.38
N GLN A 51 11.66 -3.18 -7.02
CA GLN A 51 12.12 -2.36 -8.14
C GLN A 51 12.43 -0.92 -7.73
N LEU A 52 11.67 -0.35 -6.80
CA LEU A 52 11.87 1.03 -6.35
C LEU A 52 12.94 1.14 -5.26
N GLN A 53 13.10 0.09 -4.44
CA GLN A 53 14.03 0.06 -3.31
C GLN A 53 15.50 0.41 -3.66
N PRO A 54 16.09 -0.04 -4.78
CA PRO A 54 17.46 0.33 -5.15
C PRO A 54 17.63 1.83 -5.46
N LEU A 55 16.54 2.53 -5.81
CA LEU A 55 16.54 3.94 -6.21
C LEU A 55 16.12 4.83 -5.03
N VAL A 56 15.11 4.39 -4.27
CA VAL A 56 14.55 5.07 -3.11
C VAL A 56 14.46 4.06 -1.96
N PRO A 57 15.49 3.96 -1.09
CA PRO A 57 15.56 2.97 -0.03
C PRO A 57 14.64 3.34 1.14
N HIS A 58 13.35 3.12 0.95
CA HIS A 58 12.29 3.46 1.89
C HIS A 58 11.92 2.27 2.80
N GLN A 59 11.46 2.57 4.01
CA GLN A 59 10.85 1.63 4.95
C GLN A 59 9.36 1.92 5.17
N LEU A 60 8.93 3.14 4.81
CA LEU A 60 7.55 3.61 4.75
C LEU A 60 7.32 4.24 3.38
N MET A 61 6.18 3.94 2.77
CA MET A 61 5.66 4.60 1.59
C MET A 61 4.15 4.81 1.76
N VAL A 62 3.71 6.05 1.79
CA VAL A 62 2.30 6.43 1.81
C VAL A 62 1.92 6.89 0.42
N CYS A 63 0.83 6.34 -0.11
CA CYS A 63 0.32 6.66 -1.44
C CYS A 63 -1.04 7.34 -1.30
N GLY A 64 -1.07 8.64 -1.54
CA GLY A 64 -2.28 9.44 -1.62
C GLY A 64 -2.86 9.44 -3.02
N SER A 65 -4.18 9.28 -3.11
CA SER A 65 -4.93 9.44 -4.35
C SER A 65 -6.19 10.24 -4.11
N TYR A 66 -6.53 11.12 -5.06
CA TYR A 66 -7.78 11.86 -5.00
C TYR A 66 -8.96 11.01 -5.48
N LEU A 67 -9.93 10.77 -4.60
CA LEU A 67 -11.16 10.06 -4.93
C LEU A 67 -12.24 11.04 -5.37
N ARG A 68 -12.46 11.14 -6.69
CA ARG A 68 -13.46 12.06 -7.28
C ARG A 68 -14.88 11.87 -6.72
N GLN A 69 -15.26 10.64 -6.38
CA GLN A 69 -16.60 10.33 -5.84
C GLN A 69 -16.83 10.93 -4.44
N ARG A 70 -15.82 10.91 -3.58
CA ARG A 70 -15.89 11.42 -2.20
C ARG A 70 -15.33 12.83 -2.06
N ARG A 71 -14.71 13.34 -3.13
CA ARG A 71 -14.02 14.64 -3.20
C ARG A 71 -12.94 14.83 -2.13
N CYS A 72 -12.34 13.74 -1.67
CA CYS A 72 -11.27 13.73 -0.67
C CYS A 72 -10.02 13.01 -1.19
N VAL A 73 -8.90 13.23 -0.52
CA VAL A 73 -7.69 12.44 -0.69
C VAL A 73 -7.74 11.27 0.29
N VAL A 74 -7.36 10.07 -0.17
CA VAL A 74 -7.24 8.89 0.70
C VAL A 74 -5.81 8.39 0.63
N PHE A 75 -5.28 8.00 1.78
CA PHE A 75 -3.93 7.50 1.94
C PHE A 75 -3.92 5.99 2.12
N ASP A 76 -2.97 5.38 1.43
CA ASP A 76 -2.67 3.96 1.53
C ASP A 76 -1.22 3.75 1.91
N THR A 77 -1.02 3.16 3.09
CA THR A 77 0.31 3.02 3.69
C THR A 77 0.89 1.63 3.48
N PHE A 78 2.14 1.62 3.04
CA PHE A 78 2.98 0.44 2.86
C PHE A 78 4.23 0.59 3.71
N HIS A 79 4.54 -0.40 4.56
CA HIS A 79 5.66 -0.30 5.48
C HIS A 79 6.29 -1.66 5.77
N SER A 80 7.58 -1.66 6.09
CA SER A 80 8.36 -2.82 6.52
C SER A 80 8.77 -2.77 8.00
N VAL A 81 8.41 -1.69 8.69
CA VAL A 81 8.70 -1.45 10.11
C VAL A 81 7.48 -1.71 10.98
N VAL A 82 7.70 -1.92 12.28
CA VAL A 82 6.62 -2.01 13.26
C VAL A 82 6.20 -0.58 13.62
N LEU A 83 4.93 -0.25 13.38
CA LEU A 83 4.34 1.03 13.71
C LEU A 83 3.33 0.83 14.84
N SER A 84 3.31 1.75 15.80
CA SER A 84 2.21 1.85 16.76
C SER A 84 0.91 2.21 16.01
N PRO A 85 -0.27 1.80 16.53
CA PRO A 85 -1.55 2.22 15.97
C PRO A 85 -1.69 3.74 15.85
N GLU A 86 -1.21 4.48 16.84
CA GLU A 86 -1.27 5.93 16.88
C GLU A 86 -0.46 6.58 15.74
N VAL A 87 0.74 6.06 15.48
CA VAL A 87 1.55 6.52 14.35
C VAL A 87 0.90 6.15 13.03
N LEU A 88 0.36 4.94 12.91
CA LEU A 88 -0.29 4.49 11.69
C LEU A 88 -1.56 5.30 11.39
N ASP A 89 -2.37 5.61 12.39
CA ASP A 89 -3.56 6.44 12.26
C ASP A 89 -3.19 7.86 11.83
N ALA A 90 -2.17 8.45 12.46
CA ALA A 90 -1.66 9.78 12.09
C ALA A 90 -1.10 9.83 10.67
N ILE A 91 -0.45 8.77 10.20
CA ILE A 91 0.04 8.67 8.82
C ILE A 91 -1.11 8.51 7.83
N ASN A 92 -2.15 7.75 8.17
CA ASN A 92 -3.27 7.46 7.27
C ASN A 92 -4.35 8.55 7.25
N ASP A 93 -4.34 9.46 8.21
CA ASP A 93 -5.24 10.61 8.24
C ASP A 93 -4.83 11.67 7.19
N ALA A 94 -5.39 11.55 5.99
CA ALA A 94 -5.13 12.46 4.88
C ALA A 94 -5.60 13.92 5.13
N GLU A 95 -6.50 14.12 6.10
CA GLU A 95 -6.96 15.44 6.52
C GLU A 95 -6.28 15.90 7.82
N GLY A 96 -5.42 15.06 8.40
CA GLY A 96 -4.73 15.33 9.65
C GLY A 96 -3.59 16.34 9.53
N PRO A 97 -3.10 16.87 10.66
CA PRO A 97 -2.07 17.91 10.66
C PRO A 97 -0.79 17.51 9.92
N LEU A 98 -0.37 16.25 10.07
CA LEU A 98 0.84 15.73 9.40
C LEU A 98 0.69 15.75 7.87
N ALA A 99 -0.43 15.26 7.35
CA ALA A 99 -0.71 15.22 5.92
C ALA A 99 -0.79 16.64 5.31
N GLN A 100 -1.44 17.56 6.02
CA GLN A 100 -1.57 18.96 5.61
C GLN A 100 -0.19 19.65 5.57
N ALA A 101 0.62 19.48 6.60
CA ALA A 101 1.96 20.07 6.65
C ALA A 101 2.89 19.55 5.54
N LEU A 102 2.86 18.23 5.28
CA LEU A 102 3.65 17.61 4.20
C LEU A 102 3.18 18.07 2.81
N THR A 103 1.86 18.20 2.62
CA THR A 103 1.28 18.74 1.38
C THR A 103 1.69 20.19 1.18
N ALA A 104 1.59 21.02 2.22
CA ALA A 104 1.96 22.43 2.15
C ALA A 104 3.46 22.61 1.82
N ALA A 105 4.33 21.76 2.40
CA ALA A 105 5.76 21.75 2.08
C ALA A 105 6.02 21.44 0.60
N TRP A 106 5.34 20.44 0.04
CA TRP A 106 5.47 20.08 -1.38
C TRP A 106 4.90 21.15 -2.33
N VAL A 107 3.75 21.74 -2.00
CA VAL A 107 3.17 22.86 -2.78
C VAL A 107 4.11 24.06 -2.76
N SER A 108 4.71 24.38 -1.61
CA SER A 108 5.71 25.45 -1.49
C SER A 108 6.99 25.15 -2.28
N GLY A 109 7.32 23.86 -2.44
CA GLY A 109 8.37 23.35 -3.32
C GLY A 109 8.02 23.34 -4.80
N GLN A 110 6.91 23.97 -5.21
CA GLN A 110 6.50 24.11 -6.62
C GLN A 110 6.38 22.77 -7.37
N GLY A 111 5.96 21.72 -6.67
CA GLY A 111 5.79 20.39 -7.24
C GLY A 111 7.05 19.53 -7.29
N GLN A 112 8.22 20.10 -6.98
CA GLN A 112 9.48 19.36 -6.91
C GLN A 112 9.52 18.41 -5.70
N PRO A 113 10.30 17.31 -5.75
CA PRO A 113 10.48 16.43 -4.60
C PRO A 113 11.16 17.20 -3.45
N VAL A 114 10.59 17.11 -2.25
CA VAL A 114 11.05 17.85 -1.08
C VAL A 114 11.43 16.91 0.06
N SER A 115 12.59 17.13 0.66
CA SER A 115 12.98 16.50 1.93
C SER A 115 12.52 17.38 3.08
N VAL A 116 11.60 16.87 3.89
CA VAL A 116 10.93 17.57 4.98
C VAL A 116 11.52 17.10 6.32
N PRO A 117 12.28 17.95 7.03
CA PRO A 117 12.77 17.62 8.36
C PRO A 117 11.60 17.58 9.36
N LEU A 118 11.43 16.42 10.02
CA LEU A 118 10.33 16.20 10.97
C LEU A 118 10.37 17.21 12.14
N GLY A 119 11.57 17.67 12.53
CA GLY A 119 11.75 18.66 13.61
C GLY A 119 11.41 20.10 13.23
N GLN A 120 11.09 20.38 11.96
CA GLN A 120 10.70 21.73 11.49
C GLN A 120 9.25 21.76 10.99
N LEU A 121 8.46 20.72 11.26
CA LEU A 121 7.05 20.72 10.95
C LEU A 121 6.31 21.75 11.82
N PRO A 122 5.19 22.33 11.33
CA PRO A 122 4.45 23.35 12.07
C PRO A 122 3.87 22.78 13.38
N ALA A 123 3.47 23.67 14.29
CA ALA A 123 3.12 23.32 15.67
C ALA A 123 1.96 22.30 15.79
N ASP A 124 1.02 22.32 14.85
CA ASP A 124 -0.11 21.38 14.75
C ASP A 124 0.33 19.95 14.41
N ALA A 125 1.39 19.79 13.62
CA ALA A 125 1.97 18.50 13.24
C ALA A 125 3.14 18.08 14.14
N ALA A 126 3.66 18.97 14.99
CA ALA A 126 4.88 18.77 15.77
C ALA A 126 4.80 17.56 16.72
N GLU A 127 3.65 17.32 17.37
CA GLU A 127 3.50 16.16 18.27
C GLU A 127 3.57 14.83 17.50
N HIS A 128 2.86 14.74 16.38
CA HIS A 128 2.88 13.57 15.49
C HIS A 128 4.29 13.33 14.93
N ALA A 129 4.98 14.39 14.52
CA ALA A 129 6.35 14.36 14.04
C ALA A 129 7.33 13.87 15.13
N ALA A 130 7.23 14.41 16.35
CA ALA A 130 8.07 14.01 17.47
C ALA A 130 7.86 12.54 17.86
N ARG A 131 6.62 12.04 17.74
CA ARG A 131 6.30 10.61 17.96
C ARG A 131 6.95 9.73 16.89
N LEU A 132 6.79 10.09 15.62
CA LEU A 132 7.48 9.41 14.50
C LEU A 132 8.99 9.36 14.72
N GLN A 133 9.61 10.49 15.08
CA GLN A 133 11.03 10.56 15.39
C GLN A 133 11.43 9.66 16.56
N ARG A 134 10.63 9.60 17.62
CA ARG A 134 10.93 8.78 18.81
C ARG A 134 10.84 7.28 18.53
N GLU A 135 9.83 6.86 17.78
CA GLU A 135 9.60 5.44 17.49
C GLU A 135 10.49 4.90 16.38
N LEU A 136 10.74 5.70 15.34
CA LEU A 136 11.44 5.26 14.14
C LEU A 136 12.87 5.78 14.02
N GLN A 137 13.25 6.77 14.83
CA GLN A 137 14.55 7.44 14.79
C GLN A 137 14.85 8.13 13.45
N TRP A 138 13.83 8.35 12.62
CA TRP A 138 13.99 9.06 11.35
C TRP A 138 13.99 10.55 11.57
N THR A 139 14.73 11.28 10.74
CA THR A 139 14.85 12.73 10.86
C THR A 139 14.09 13.47 9.78
N HIS A 140 13.87 12.83 8.63
CA HIS A 140 13.24 13.42 7.45
C HIS A 140 12.20 12.48 6.85
N LEU A 141 11.21 13.06 6.18
CA LEU A 141 10.34 12.41 5.21
C LEU A 141 10.60 13.03 3.84
N VAL A 142 10.52 12.24 2.78
CA VAL A 142 10.58 12.74 1.41
C VAL A 142 9.18 12.77 0.84
N VAL A 143 8.76 13.89 0.28
CA VAL A 143 7.42 14.09 -0.28
C VAL A 143 7.53 14.46 -1.75
N HIS A 144 6.74 13.81 -2.59
CA HIS A 144 6.61 14.16 -3.99
C HIS A 144 5.22 13.81 -4.51
N GLY A 145 4.78 14.39 -5.62
CA GLY A 145 3.40 14.21 -6.06
C GLY A 145 3.10 14.78 -7.42
N VAL A 146 1.91 14.48 -7.91
CA VAL A 146 1.33 15.02 -9.14
C VAL A 146 0.20 15.97 -8.75
N ALA A 147 0.31 17.23 -9.16
CA ALA A 147 -0.75 18.21 -9.03
C ALA A 147 -1.82 18.01 -10.11
N ARG A 148 -3.03 18.50 -9.85
CA ARG A 148 -4.07 18.56 -10.87
C ARG A 148 -3.69 19.55 -11.98
N PRO A 149 -4.01 19.23 -13.24
CA PRO A 149 -3.89 20.19 -14.34
C PRO A 149 -4.55 21.52 -13.97
N GLN A 150 -3.84 22.62 -14.25
CA GLN A 150 -4.27 23.99 -13.94
C GLN A 150 -4.53 24.32 -12.45
N ARG A 151 -4.25 23.39 -11.53
CA ARG A 151 -4.42 23.59 -10.07
C ARG A 151 -3.22 23.02 -9.31
N PRO A 152 -2.09 23.75 -9.28
CA PRO A 152 -0.82 23.27 -8.71
C PRO A 152 -0.89 22.99 -7.20
N SER A 153 -1.86 23.57 -6.50
CA SER A 153 -2.10 23.34 -5.07
C SER A 153 -2.98 22.13 -4.77
N GLU A 154 -3.62 21.53 -5.78
CA GLU A 154 -4.54 20.41 -5.60
C GLU A 154 -3.86 19.10 -5.97
N ILE A 155 -3.84 18.15 -5.05
CA ILE A 155 -3.23 16.82 -5.25
C ILE A 155 -4.09 15.97 -6.20
N GLU A 156 -3.46 15.38 -7.23
CA GLU A 156 -3.98 14.19 -7.92
C GLU A 156 -3.38 12.91 -7.32
N SER A 157 -2.07 12.93 -6.99
CA SER A 157 -1.41 11.88 -6.20
C SER A 157 -0.28 12.46 -5.35
N LEU A 158 -0.12 11.94 -4.14
CA LEU A 158 0.94 12.33 -3.23
C LEU A 158 1.68 11.06 -2.76
N PHE A 159 3.00 11.11 -2.68
CA PHE A 159 3.84 10.02 -2.22
C PHE A 159 4.73 10.52 -1.09
N ILE A 160 4.69 9.83 0.04
CA ILE A 160 5.49 10.16 1.22
C ILE A 160 6.38 8.96 1.52
N PHE A 161 7.69 9.17 1.59
CA PHE A 161 8.68 8.15 1.86
C PHE A 161 9.40 8.42 3.18
N GLY A 162 9.58 7.37 3.98
CA GLY A 162 10.32 7.42 5.24
C GLY A 162 11.31 6.27 5.35
N GLY A 163 12.45 6.52 5.98
CA GLY A 163 13.51 5.54 6.18
C GLY A 163 14.81 6.18 6.65
N PRO A 164 15.71 5.41 7.30
CA PRO A 164 16.96 5.94 7.83
C PRO A 164 17.89 6.46 6.72
N SER A 165 17.87 5.82 5.56
CA SER A 165 18.67 6.19 4.37
C SER A 165 18.11 7.38 3.59
N LEU A 166 16.96 7.93 4.00
CA LEU A 166 16.34 9.10 3.39
C LEU A 166 16.64 10.40 4.16
N ALA A 167 17.48 10.34 5.19
CA ALA A 167 17.91 11.53 5.92
C ALA A 167 18.72 12.47 5.02
N GLY A 168 18.40 13.77 5.06
CA GLY A 168 19.13 14.84 4.35
C GLY A 168 18.57 15.21 2.97
N ARG A 169 19.27 16.13 2.29
CA ARG A 169 18.96 16.62 0.93
C ARG A 169 19.91 15.97 -0.07
N ASP A 170 19.64 14.72 -0.42
CA ASP A 170 20.38 14.02 -1.46
C ASP A 170 19.79 14.37 -2.84
N ALA A 171 20.46 15.28 -3.56
CA ALA A 171 20.00 15.76 -4.86
C ALA A 171 19.85 14.65 -5.90
N GLN A 172 20.74 13.65 -5.89
CA GLN A 172 20.69 12.52 -6.82
C GLN A 172 19.46 11.65 -6.57
N ARG A 173 19.14 11.37 -5.29
CA ARG A 173 17.94 10.61 -4.94
C ARG A 173 16.66 11.35 -5.27
N LEU A 174 16.60 12.66 -4.99
CA LEU A 174 15.43 13.48 -5.32
C LEU A 174 15.25 13.54 -6.85
N GLY A 175 16.33 13.69 -7.62
CA GLY A 175 16.28 13.62 -9.09
C GLY A 175 15.84 12.25 -9.62
N CYS A 176 16.28 11.14 -9.00
CA CYS A 176 15.75 9.80 -9.32
C CYS A 176 14.24 9.72 -9.06
N LEU A 177 13.78 10.22 -7.91
CA LEU A 177 12.36 10.20 -7.56
C LEU A 177 11.52 11.05 -8.53
N ASP A 178 12.02 12.22 -8.94
CA ASP A 178 11.37 13.08 -9.94
C ASP A 178 11.24 12.36 -11.29
N LEU A 179 12.32 11.72 -11.76
CA LEU A 179 12.33 10.91 -12.98
C LEU A 179 11.29 9.77 -12.93
N LEU A 180 11.09 9.16 -11.77
CA LEU A 180 10.20 8.00 -11.59
C LEU A 180 8.74 8.37 -11.33
N LEU A 181 8.46 9.60 -10.90
CA LEU A 181 7.13 10.04 -10.49
C LEU A 181 6.03 9.72 -11.51
N PRO A 182 6.19 9.96 -12.83
CA PRO A 182 5.14 9.67 -13.80
C PRO A 182 4.77 8.19 -13.82
N GLN A 183 5.75 7.30 -13.69
CA GLN A 183 5.51 5.85 -13.67
C GLN A 183 4.88 5.41 -12.35
N LEU A 184 5.36 5.94 -11.22
CA LEU A 184 4.81 5.65 -9.91
C LEU A 184 3.33 6.07 -9.84
N HIS A 185 3.02 7.30 -10.26
CA HIS A 185 1.66 7.82 -10.37
C HIS A 185 0.78 6.94 -11.25
N ARG A 186 1.19 6.64 -12.49
CA ARG A 186 0.39 5.80 -13.41
C ARG A 186 0.13 4.40 -12.86
N THR A 187 1.13 3.81 -12.20
CA THR A 187 1.02 2.48 -11.61
C THR A 187 0.05 2.49 -10.43
N TRP A 188 0.15 3.51 -9.57
CA TRP A 188 -0.75 3.68 -8.44
C TRP A 188 -2.20 3.95 -8.87
N GLN A 189 -2.42 4.85 -9.83
CA GLN A 189 -3.76 5.12 -10.36
C GLN A 189 -4.42 3.89 -10.98
N ARG A 190 -3.64 3.04 -11.68
CA ARG A 190 -4.13 1.75 -12.19
C ARG A 190 -4.58 0.82 -11.06
N VAL A 191 -3.83 0.76 -9.96
CA VAL A 191 -4.19 -0.04 -8.78
C VAL A 191 -5.47 0.50 -8.15
N VAL A 192 -5.54 1.80 -7.89
CA VAL A 192 -6.72 2.45 -7.31
C VAL A 192 -7.96 2.22 -8.18
N SER A 193 -7.86 2.40 -9.50
CA SER A 193 -8.95 2.14 -10.43
C SER A 193 -9.39 0.67 -10.41
N THR A 194 -8.44 -0.26 -10.44
CA THR A 194 -8.76 -1.70 -10.45
C THR A 194 -9.44 -2.13 -9.15
N GLU A 195 -8.93 -1.70 -7.99
CA GLU A 195 -9.51 -2.02 -6.69
C GLU A 195 -10.89 -1.37 -6.54
N HIS A 196 -11.08 -0.15 -7.05
CA HIS A 196 -12.39 0.50 -7.07
C HIS A 196 -13.41 -0.30 -7.90
N ASP A 197 -13.05 -0.70 -9.11
CA ASP A 197 -13.93 -1.50 -9.98
C ASP A 197 -14.31 -2.85 -9.36
N LEU A 198 -13.39 -3.48 -8.62
CA LEU A 198 -13.65 -4.73 -7.89
C LEU A 198 -14.63 -4.54 -6.70
N MET A 199 -14.63 -3.35 -6.08
CA MET A 199 -15.50 -3.02 -4.94
C MET A 199 -16.87 -2.51 -5.37
N ARG A 200 -17.07 -2.17 -6.65
CA ARG A 200 -18.40 -1.84 -7.17
C ARG A 200 -19.23 -3.13 -7.22
N PRO A 201 -20.44 -3.16 -6.63
CA PRO A 201 -21.34 -4.28 -6.84
C PRO A 201 -21.56 -4.40 -8.34
N THR A 202 -21.11 -5.51 -8.92
CA THR A 202 -21.41 -5.83 -10.31
C THR A 202 -22.93 -5.88 -10.42
N LEU A 203 -23.53 -4.86 -11.06
CA LEU A 203 -24.81 -5.02 -11.72
C LEU A 203 -24.54 -6.01 -12.86
N ARG A 204 -24.54 -7.30 -12.52
CA ARG A 204 -24.54 -8.37 -13.51
C ARG A 204 -25.84 -8.20 -14.30
N PRO A 205 -25.82 -8.13 -15.64
CA PRO A 205 -26.98 -8.52 -16.41
C PRO A 205 -27.41 -9.91 -15.90
N VAL A 206 -28.67 -10.04 -15.54
CA VAL A 206 -29.26 -11.28 -15.04
C VAL A 206 -29.24 -12.31 -16.17
N GLU A 207 -28.12 -13.01 -16.35
CA GLU A 207 -28.11 -14.30 -17.03
C GLU A 207 -28.37 -15.38 -15.97
N GLN A 208 -29.59 -15.91 -16.01
CA GLN A 208 -30.08 -16.97 -15.14
C GLN A 208 -29.22 -18.23 -15.26
N PRO A 209 -28.60 -18.74 -14.18
CA PRO A 209 -27.94 -20.03 -14.21
C PRO A 209 -28.96 -21.16 -14.11
N ARG A 210 -29.07 -21.98 -15.16
CA ARG A 210 -29.75 -23.29 -15.09
C ARG A 210 -28.98 -24.22 -14.17
N ALA A 211 -29.69 -24.80 -13.20
CA ALA A 211 -29.17 -25.75 -12.24
C ALA A 211 -28.90 -27.14 -12.87
N GLY A 212 -27.78 -27.75 -12.49
CA GLY A 212 -27.45 -29.16 -12.68
C GLY A 212 -26.57 -29.66 -11.51
N PRO A 213 -26.78 -30.87 -10.96
CA PRO A 213 -26.30 -31.22 -9.63
C PRO A 213 -24.96 -31.97 -9.60
N ALA A 214 -24.22 -31.69 -8.52
CA ALA A 214 -23.31 -32.55 -7.76
C ALA A 214 -21.95 -33.02 -8.35
N ASP A 215 -20.92 -32.56 -7.64
CA ASP A 215 -19.78 -33.31 -7.10
C ASP A 215 -18.50 -33.49 -7.95
N ARG A 216 -17.50 -32.66 -7.62
CA ARG A 216 -16.15 -33.07 -7.18
C ARG A 216 -15.35 -31.81 -6.82
N THR A 217 -15.34 -31.46 -5.54
CA THR A 217 -14.58 -30.30 -5.03
C THR A 217 -13.07 -30.58 -5.08
N ALA A 218 -12.45 -30.28 -6.21
CA ALA A 218 -11.02 -30.00 -6.27
C ALA A 218 -10.70 -28.85 -5.30
N PRO A 219 -9.57 -28.89 -4.56
CA PRO A 219 -9.21 -27.82 -3.64
C PRO A 219 -9.02 -26.53 -4.44
N ARG A 220 -9.91 -25.56 -4.22
CA ARG A 220 -9.75 -24.21 -4.75
C ARG A 220 -8.43 -23.66 -4.21
N HIS A 221 -7.44 -23.51 -5.08
CA HIS A 221 -6.15 -22.86 -4.78
C HIS A 221 -5.24 -23.61 -3.78
N GLY A 222 -5.40 -24.94 -3.61
CA GLY A 222 -4.49 -25.76 -2.77
C GLY A 222 -4.69 -25.63 -1.24
N ILE A 223 -5.68 -24.85 -0.82
CA ILE A 223 -6.09 -24.69 0.58
C ILE A 223 -7.17 -25.73 0.91
N THR A 224 -6.97 -26.45 2.01
CA THR A 224 -7.90 -27.50 2.48
C THR A 224 -9.08 -26.89 3.24
N PRO A 225 -10.22 -27.60 3.36
CA PRO A 225 -11.38 -27.13 4.14
C PRO A 225 -11.03 -26.78 5.59
N ARG A 226 -10.14 -27.56 6.22
CA ARG A 226 -9.66 -27.30 7.59
C ARG A 226 -8.82 -26.03 7.68
N GLU A 227 -8.01 -25.75 6.66
CA GLU A 227 -7.24 -24.51 6.56
C GLU A 227 -8.14 -23.29 6.31
N CYS A 228 -9.19 -23.41 5.50
CA CYS A 228 -10.22 -22.38 5.35
C CYS A 228 -10.95 -22.09 6.68
N GLN A 229 -11.28 -23.13 7.45
CA GLN A 229 -11.90 -22.97 8.77
C GLN A 229 -10.99 -22.17 9.72
N ILE A 230 -9.68 -22.47 9.74
CA ILE A 230 -8.71 -21.73 10.56
C ILE A 230 -8.58 -20.28 10.08
N LEU A 231 -8.56 -20.02 8.77
CA LEU A 231 -8.54 -18.66 8.22
C LEU A 231 -9.76 -17.82 8.64
N ARG A 232 -10.95 -18.42 8.79
CA ARG A 232 -12.15 -17.71 9.29
C ARG A 232 -11.97 -17.23 10.73
N TRP A 233 -11.40 -18.06 11.59
CA TRP A 233 -11.12 -17.65 12.97
C TRP A 233 -9.99 -16.61 13.04
N VAL A 234 -8.99 -16.73 12.17
CA VAL A 234 -7.89 -15.76 12.06
C VAL A 234 -8.41 -14.39 11.59
N ARG A 235 -9.37 -14.35 10.66
CA ARG A 235 -10.07 -13.14 10.20
C ARG A 235 -10.76 -12.39 11.33
N GLN A 236 -11.31 -13.10 12.31
CA GLN A 236 -11.98 -12.51 13.47
C GLN A 236 -10.98 -11.98 14.53
N GLY A 237 -9.68 -12.01 14.25
CA GLY A 237 -8.65 -11.53 15.18
C GLY A 237 -8.30 -12.49 16.32
N ASN A 238 -8.80 -13.73 16.30
CA ASN A 238 -8.58 -14.67 17.41
C ASN A 238 -7.10 -15.10 17.55
N SER A 239 -6.64 -15.29 18.79
CA SER A 239 -5.31 -15.84 19.09
C SER A 239 -5.26 -17.35 18.84
N ASN A 240 -4.07 -17.93 18.67
CA ASN A 240 -3.92 -19.38 18.49
C ASN A 240 -4.52 -20.18 19.66
N GLN A 241 -4.51 -19.61 20.87
CA GLN A 241 -5.12 -20.17 22.08
C GLN A 241 -6.65 -20.29 21.93
N LYS A 242 -7.31 -19.19 21.54
CA LYS A 242 -8.77 -19.15 21.34
C LYS A 242 -9.22 -20.04 20.17
N ILE A 243 -8.42 -20.11 19.11
CA ILE A 243 -8.68 -20.99 17.97
C ILE A 243 -8.54 -22.47 18.37
N ALA A 244 -7.54 -22.79 19.21
CA ALA A 244 -7.31 -24.13 19.72
C ALA A 244 -8.48 -24.62 20.59
N GLU A 245 -8.97 -23.77 21.49
CA GLU A 245 -10.16 -24.01 22.30
C GLU A 245 -11.41 -24.21 21.44
N ALA A 246 -11.64 -23.33 20.45
CA ALA A 246 -12.79 -23.41 19.56
C ALA A 246 -12.80 -24.64 18.64
N LEU A 247 -11.62 -25.21 18.34
CA LEU A 247 -11.45 -26.34 17.44
C LEU A 247 -11.08 -27.66 18.13
N LEU A 248 -11.01 -27.67 19.47
CA LEU A 248 -10.62 -28.80 20.32
C LEU A 248 -9.29 -29.44 19.89
N ILE A 249 -8.27 -28.62 19.61
CA ILE A 249 -6.92 -29.04 19.23
C ILE A 249 -5.86 -28.26 20.02
N SER A 250 -4.58 -28.67 19.98
CA SER A 250 -3.54 -27.94 20.69
C SER A 250 -3.18 -26.60 20.02
N PRO A 251 -2.74 -25.56 20.79
CA PRO A 251 -2.23 -24.30 20.24
C PRO A 251 -1.05 -24.47 19.28
N LEU A 252 -0.20 -25.48 19.51
CA LEU A 252 0.91 -25.83 18.63
C LEU A 252 0.42 -26.33 17.26
N THR A 253 -0.64 -27.13 17.24
CA THR A 253 -1.28 -27.60 16.01
C THR A 253 -1.88 -26.43 15.22
N VAL A 254 -2.52 -25.46 15.90
CA VAL A 254 -3.01 -24.23 15.25
C VAL A 254 -1.87 -23.43 14.62
N LYS A 255 -0.76 -23.24 15.35
CA LYS A 255 0.44 -22.54 14.83
C LYS A 255 0.96 -23.20 13.55
N ASN A 256 1.05 -24.53 13.53
CA ASN A 256 1.51 -25.29 12.37
C ASN A 256 0.56 -25.15 11.16
N HIS A 257 -0.75 -25.12 11.40
CA HIS A 257 -1.73 -24.86 10.35
C HIS A 257 -1.60 -23.44 9.79
N VAL A 258 -1.48 -22.42 10.64
CA VAL A 258 -1.28 -21.03 10.21
C VAL A 258 -0.02 -20.92 9.36
N GLN A 259 1.11 -21.51 9.77
CA GLN A 259 2.35 -21.49 8.98
C GLN A 259 2.19 -22.18 7.61
N LYS A 260 1.47 -23.31 7.54
CA LYS A 260 1.16 -23.98 6.27
C LYS A 260 0.29 -23.12 5.37
N ILE A 261 -0.72 -22.44 5.95
CA ILE A 261 -1.60 -21.50 5.24
C ILE A 261 -0.79 -20.33 4.68
N LEU A 262 0.07 -19.72 5.50
CA LEU A 262 0.95 -18.63 5.07
C LEU A 262 1.80 -19.05 3.88
N ARG A 263 2.46 -20.22 3.96
CA ARG A 263 3.27 -20.76 2.86
C ARG A 263 2.46 -21.05 1.61
N LYS A 264 1.26 -21.64 1.74
CA LYS A 264 0.40 -21.99 0.61
C LYS A 264 -0.18 -20.76 -0.09
N LEU A 265 -0.46 -19.69 0.66
CA LEU A 265 -0.95 -18.42 0.13
C LEU A 265 0.17 -17.48 -0.30
N GLY A 266 1.44 -17.80 -0.02
CA GLY A 266 2.56 -16.86 -0.21
C GLY A 266 2.46 -15.61 0.68
N ALA A 267 1.79 -15.73 1.82
CA ALA A 267 1.57 -14.64 2.77
C ALA A 267 2.70 -14.56 3.81
N SER A 268 3.22 -13.36 4.02
CA SER A 268 4.27 -13.03 4.99
C SER A 268 3.72 -12.95 6.42
N ASN A 269 2.43 -12.66 6.61
CA ASN A 269 1.79 -12.58 7.92
C ASN A 269 0.30 -12.96 7.88
N ARG A 270 -0.30 -13.11 9.07
CA ARG A 270 -1.69 -13.56 9.25
C ARG A 270 -2.73 -12.61 8.66
N ALA A 271 -2.48 -11.30 8.67
CA ALA A 271 -3.41 -10.32 8.11
C ALA A 271 -3.40 -10.40 6.58
N GLN A 272 -2.21 -10.53 5.99
CA GLN A 272 -2.04 -10.75 4.56
C GLN A 272 -2.70 -12.06 4.09
N ALA A 273 -2.58 -13.14 4.87
CA ALA A 273 -3.25 -14.39 4.54
C ALA A 273 -4.78 -14.29 4.57
N VAL A 274 -5.35 -13.48 5.48
CA VAL A 274 -6.79 -13.22 5.53
C VAL A 274 -7.22 -12.41 4.31
N ALA A 275 -6.49 -11.35 3.94
CA ALA A 275 -6.78 -10.56 2.76
C ALA A 275 -6.76 -11.41 1.49
N MET A 276 -5.71 -12.23 1.31
CA MET A 276 -5.60 -13.17 0.18
C MET A 276 -6.74 -14.20 0.18
N ALA A 277 -7.14 -14.72 1.35
CA ALA A 277 -8.24 -15.67 1.44
C ALA A 277 -9.61 -15.04 1.15
N MET A 278 -9.80 -13.75 1.42
CA MET A 278 -10.99 -13.00 1.00
C MET A 278 -11.01 -12.80 -0.52
N ASP A 279 -9.89 -12.35 -1.10
CA ASP A 279 -9.74 -12.14 -2.55
C ASP A 279 -9.97 -13.43 -3.36
N LEU A 280 -9.50 -14.57 -2.85
CA LEU A 280 -9.67 -15.88 -3.47
C LEU A 280 -11.06 -16.50 -3.24
N GLY A 281 -11.96 -15.80 -2.53
CA GLY A 281 -13.30 -16.31 -2.19
C GLY A 281 -13.29 -17.52 -1.27
N LEU A 282 -12.16 -17.80 -0.59
CA LEU A 282 -12.01 -18.96 0.30
C LEU A 282 -12.78 -18.80 1.62
N LEU A 283 -13.18 -17.57 1.94
CA LEU A 283 -13.97 -17.22 3.12
C LEU A 283 -15.44 -16.92 2.80
N ALA A 284 -15.82 -16.96 1.52
CA ALA A 284 -17.18 -16.80 1.05
C ALA A 284 -17.82 -18.18 0.89
N ASP A 285 -18.08 -18.85 2.00
CA ASP A 285 -19.05 -19.95 2.08
C ASP A 285 -19.32 -20.27 3.56
N ALA A 286 -20.41 -19.70 4.05
CA ALA A 286 -21.33 -20.26 5.03
C ALA A 286 -22.50 -19.29 5.13
N ALA A 287 -23.55 -19.53 4.34
CA ALA A 287 -24.88 -19.11 4.75
C ALA A 287 -25.12 -19.68 6.17
N PRO A 288 -25.70 -18.93 7.10
CA PRO A 288 -26.09 -19.50 8.38
C PRO A 288 -27.09 -20.62 8.10
N LEU A 289 -26.76 -21.83 8.54
CA LEU A 289 -27.74 -22.88 8.79
C LEU A 289 -28.66 -22.34 9.89
N ALA A 290 -29.66 -21.56 9.50
CA ALA A 290 -30.85 -21.35 10.29
C ALA A 290 -31.52 -22.72 10.42
N GLU A 291 -31.45 -23.26 11.63
CA GLU A 291 -32.53 -24.00 12.29
C GLU A 291 -33.48 -24.76 11.34
N ARG A 292 -33.09 -25.99 10.96
CA ARG A 292 -34.11 -27.02 10.71
C ARG A 292 -34.68 -27.42 12.06
N ALA A 293 -35.68 -26.67 12.52
CA ALA A 293 -36.63 -27.19 13.49
C ALA A 293 -37.28 -28.45 12.90
N PRO A 294 -37.43 -29.55 13.67
CA PRO A 294 -38.17 -30.71 13.21
C PRO A 294 -39.65 -30.32 13.01
N ALA A 295 -40.18 -30.64 11.84
CA ALA A 295 -41.61 -30.48 11.54
C ALA A 295 -42.44 -31.35 12.51
N PRO A 296 -43.62 -30.88 12.95
CA PRO A 296 -44.49 -31.65 13.82
C PRO A 296 -44.99 -32.90 13.09
N ALA A 297 -44.81 -34.06 13.71
CA ALA A 297 -45.50 -35.28 13.32
C ALA A 297 -46.95 -35.22 13.82
N THR A 298 -47.91 -35.18 12.92
CA THR A 298 -49.28 -35.68 13.12
C THR A 298 -49.97 -35.75 11.75
N PRO A 299 -50.80 -36.76 11.50
CA PRO A 299 -52.15 -36.77 12.08
C PRO A 299 -52.39 -37.81 13.16
#